data_AF-A0AAW7EKG5-F1
#
_entry.id   AF-A0AAW7EKG5-F1
#
_cell.length_a   1.000
_cell.length_b   1.000
_cell.length_c   1.000
_cell.angle_alpha   90.00
_cell.angle_beta   90.00
_cell.angle_gamma   90.00
#
_symmetry.space_group_name_H-M   'P 1'
#
loop_
_entity.id
_entity.type
_entity.pdbx_description
1 polymer ?
#
loop_
_entity_poly.entity_id
_entity_poly.type
_entity_poly.pdbx_seq_one_letter_code
_entity_poly.pdbx_strand_id
1 'polypeptide(L)'
;MTHSSDDKNYVRAVLSYLGIDFDEADIVLSVCHCQSDELSFTCNIKAIELKNAVDLYVDSISENEIEALNRESLKSRLCYFLEVFDAVSGQYLEISGKHFATSRFEYDDVCSEVLSMSNDVSQSKGYDRDEYNRLMQVDGQVMIARFALQQFWDTHFIGLITFVSESITSSLYKAYETFSDISLACYKLSEYSYSRSINSELTLNISLKENDFCEDLSDCYMEDEALPSGRVISRRNNDSIISIYESYAAASYIPMIASLEVVDEYGEVVTDLCHTVYVSELTGGRIKIHDRNDLVSEVFDNLRNLNLAVGDSVSQAA
;
A
#
# COMPACT_ATOMS: atom_id res chain seq x y z
N MET A 1 2.09 -5.26 -14.68
CA MET A 1 2.26 -3.83 -15.02
C MET A 1 3.05 -3.10 -13.95
N THR A 2 2.76 -3.31 -12.67
CA THR A 2 3.63 -2.92 -11.53
C THR A 2 4.47 -4.09 -11.06
N HIS A 3 5.68 -3.82 -10.53
CA HIS A 3 6.54 -4.88 -10.01
C HIS A 3 5.96 -5.40 -8.67
N SER A 4 6.07 -6.71 -8.41
CA SER A 4 5.46 -7.31 -7.21
C SER A 4 5.95 -6.68 -5.90
N SER A 5 7.21 -6.22 -5.85
CA SER A 5 7.74 -5.49 -4.70
C SER A 5 7.10 -4.11 -4.54
N ASP A 6 6.78 -3.42 -5.62
CA ASP A 6 6.13 -2.11 -5.58
C ASP A 6 4.71 -2.24 -5.06
N ASP A 7 3.97 -3.26 -5.51
CA ASP A 7 2.61 -3.50 -5.03
C ASP A 7 2.59 -3.77 -3.52
N LYS A 8 3.54 -4.56 -3.03
CA LYS A 8 3.68 -4.80 -1.59
C LYS A 8 4.10 -3.53 -0.85
N ASN A 9 5.01 -2.73 -1.40
CA ASN A 9 5.41 -1.46 -0.79
C ASN A 9 4.25 -0.45 -0.77
N TYR A 10 3.37 -0.47 -1.77
CA TYR A 10 2.15 0.33 -1.77
C TYR A 10 1.20 -0.12 -0.64
N VAL A 11 0.95 -1.43 -0.50
CA VAL A 11 0.14 -1.96 0.61
C VAL A 11 0.72 -1.56 1.97
N ARG A 12 2.04 -1.69 2.15
CA ARG A 12 2.73 -1.26 3.37
C ARG A 12 2.58 0.24 3.61
N ALA A 13 2.69 1.06 2.56
CA ALA A 13 2.48 2.51 2.67
C ALA A 13 1.05 2.84 3.12
N VAL A 14 0.03 2.21 2.53
CA VAL A 14 -1.38 2.40 2.90
C VAL A 14 -1.67 1.94 4.34
N LEU A 15 -0.95 0.93 4.85
CA LEU A 15 -1.09 0.46 6.23
C LEU A 15 -0.28 1.28 7.24
N SER A 16 0.78 1.96 6.79
CA SER A 16 1.74 2.67 7.65
C SER A 16 1.13 3.82 8.46
N TYR A 17 -0.06 4.32 8.08
CA TYR A 17 -0.75 5.37 8.84
C TYR A 17 -1.09 4.94 10.28
N LEU A 18 -1.22 3.64 10.54
CA LEU A 18 -1.39 3.08 11.89
C LEU A 18 -0.11 3.15 12.74
N GLY A 19 1.00 3.57 12.12
CA GLY A 19 2.32 3.59 12.71
C GLY A 19 2.93 2.21 12.91
N ILE A 20 2.41 1.20 12.19
CA ILE A 20 2.93 -0.17 12.11
C ILE A 20 3.55 -0.32 10.72
N ASP A 21 4.83 -0.68 10.65
CA ASP A 21 5.49 -1.00 9.38
C ASP A 21 5.57 -2.52 9.23
N PHE A 22 4.58 -3.08 8.55
CA PHE A 22 4.50 -4.51 8.23
C PHE A 22 5.65 -4.91 7.30
N ASP A 23 6.18 -6.12 7.45
CA ASP A 23 7.23 -6.63 6.56
C ASP A 23 6.63 -6.97 5.18
N GLU A 24 7.40 -6.76 4.12
CA GLU A 24 7.04 -7.17 2.76
C GLU A 24 6.89 -8.69 2.64
N ALA A 25 7.66 -9.45 3.42
CA ALA A 25 7.61 -10.91 3.44
C ALA A 25 6.26 -11.46 3.94
N ASP A 26 5.58 -10.70 4.80
CA ASP A 26 4.32 -11.09 5.43
C ASP A 26 3.10 -10.86 4.53
N ILE A 27 3.27 -10.15 3.41
CA ILE A 27 2.20 -9.77 2.49
C ILE A 27 2.08 -10.80 1.36
N VAL A 28 0.87 -11.33 1.22
CA VAL A 28 0.44 -12.18 0.11
C VAL A 28 -0.48 -11.36 -0.78
N LEU A 29 -0.06 -11.20 -2.04
CA LEU A 29 -0.80 -10.49 -3.06
C LEU A 29 -0.95 -11.38 -4.30
N SER A 30 -2.20 -11.58 -4.72
CA SER A 30 -2.60 -12.23 -5.95
C SER A 30 -3.80 -11.46 -6.48
N VAL A 31 -3.60 -10.61 -7.48
CA VAL A 31 -4.70 -9.88 -8.13
C VAL A 31 -4.71 -10.25 -9.61
N CYS A 32 -5.73 -10.99 -10.01
CA CYS A 32 -6.00 -11.52 -11.33
C CYS A 32 -7.51 -11.34 -11.59
N HIS A 33 -7.91 -10.51 -12.56
CA HIS A 33 -9.32 -10.17 -12.90
C HIS A 33 -10.30 -11.33 -13.21
N CYS A 34 -9.90 -12.57 -12.93
CA CYS A 34 -10.60 -13.81 -13.18
C CYS A 34 -10.59 -14.70 -11.92
N GLN A 35 -11.30 -14.28 -10.86
CA GLN A 35 -11.58 -15.04 -9.62
C GLN A 35 -10.35 -15.48 -8.79
N SER A 36 -10.51 -15.44 -7.46
CA SER A 36 -9.46 -15.79 -6.47
C SER A 36 -8.45 -14.68 -6.19
N ASP A 37 -8.87 -13.42 -6.31
CA ASP A 37 -8.06 -12.31 -5.83
C ASP A 37 -7.87 -12.40 -4.32
N GLU A 38 -6.62 -12.26 -3.90
CA GLU A 38 -6.21 -12.28 -2.52
C GLU A 38 -5.20 -11.17 -2.27
N LEU A 39 -5.62 -10.15 -1.54
CA LEU A 39 -4.75 -9.34 -0.72
C LEU A 39 -4.94 -9.77 0.73
N SER A 40 -3.90 -10.34 1.31
CA SER A 40 -3.84 -10.77 2.71
C SER A 40 -2.45 -10.62 3.31
N PHE A 41 -2.37 -10.61 4.63
CA PHE A 41 -1.10 -10.70 5.34
C PHE A 41 -1.29 -11.41 6.68
N THR A 42 -0.20 -11.97 7.19
CA THR A 42 -0.09 -12.43 8.58
C THR A 42 1.25 -11.98 9.13
N CYS A 43 1.24 -11.24 10.24
CA CYS A 43 2.45 -10.76 10.87
C CYS A 43 2.38 -10.90 12.39
N ASN A 44 3.54 -10.82 13.04
CA ASN A 44 3.67 -10.80 14.49
C ASN A 44 4.28 -9.48 14.93
N ILE A 45 3.57 -8.73 15.77
CA ILE A 45 4.07 -7.47 16.35
C ILE A 45 4.06 -7.52 17.87
N LYS A 46 4.92 -6.74 18.52
CA LYS A 46 4.79 -6.47 19.95
C LYS A 46 3.61 -5.55 20.18
N ALA A 47 2.95 -5.66 21.34
CA ALA A 47 1.85 -4.77 21.68
C ALA A 47 2.30 -3.31 21.71
N ILE A 48 3.53 -3.02 22.14
CA ILE A 48 4.06 -1.65 22.15
C ILE A 48 4.12 -0.99 20.76
N GLU A 49 4.12 -1.78 19.67
CA GLU A 49 4.10 -1.24 18.31
C GLU A 49 2.74 -0.59 17.95
N LEU A 50 1.68 -0.90 18.70
CA LEU A 50 0.37 -0.22 18.59
C LEU A 50 0.35 1.17 19.22
N LYS A 51 1.46 1.64 19.81
CA LYS A 51 1.53 2.93 20.50
C LYS A 51 1.11 4.11 19.63
N ASN A 52 1.45 4.09 18.35
CA ASN A 52 1.05 5.14 17.41
C ASN A 52 -0.45 5.10 17.10
N ALA A 53 -1.05 3.91 17.07
CA ALA A 53 -2.49 3.73 16.86
C ALA A 53 -3.33 4.17 18.06
N VAL A 54 -2.76 4.26 19.27
CA VAL A 54 -3.46 4.78 20.47
C VAL A 54 -3.97 6.19 20.24
N ASP A 55 -3.18 7.04 19.57
CA ASP A 55 -3.56 8.43 19.32
C ASP A 55 -4.76 8.50 18.37
N LEU A 56 -4.69 7.74 17.27
CA LEU A 56 -5.78 7.63 16.31
C LEU A 56 -7.07 7.08 16.95
N TYR A 57 -6.93 6.07 17.80
CA TYR A 57 -8.06 5.49 18.52
C TYR A 57 -8.69 6.52 19.47
N VAL A 58 -7.90 7.17 20.33
CA VAL A 58 -8.42 8.15 21.29
C VAL A 58 -9.08 9.34 20.58
N ASP A 59 -8.54 9.77 19.44
CA ASP A 59 -9.13 10.83 18.63
C ASP A 59 -10.42 10.40 17.92
N SER A 60 -10.61 9.10 17.68
CA SER A 60 -11.83 8.55 17.07
C SER A 60 -13.02 8.43 18.03
N ILE A 61 -12.78 8.38 19.34
CA ILE A 61 -13.83 8.24 20.36
C ILE A 61 -14.64 9.55 20.44
N SER A 62 -15.97 9.44 20.53
CA SER A 62 -16.84 10.62 20.58
C SER A 62 -16.64 11.46 21.86
N GLU A 63 -16.79 12.79 21.77
CA GLU A 63 -16.61 13.69 22.92
C GLU A 63 -17.50 13.31 24.13
N ASN A 64 -18.70 12.78 23.87
CA ASN A 64 -19.66 12.36 24.91
C ASN A 64 -19.22 11.09 25.65
N GLU A 65 -18.39 10.23 25.06
CA GLU A 65 -17.85 9.02 25.70
C GLU A 65 -16.58 9.32 26.53
N ILE A 66 -15.97 10.49 26.30
CA ILE A 66 -14.71 10.94 26.90
C ILE A 66 -14.94 11.75 28.19
N GLU A 67 -16.15 12.25 28.45
CA GLU A 67 -16.43 13.11 29.62
C GLU A 67 -16.13 12.45 31.00
N ALA A 68 -15.94 11.13 31.06
CA ALA A 68 -15.52 10.42 32.28
C ALA A 68 -14.00 10.18 32.43
N LEU A 69 -13.22 10.29 31.34
CA LEU A 69 -11.77 10.02 31.30
C LEU A 69 -11.09 11.13 30.47
N ASN A 70 -10.30 11.98 31.13
CA ASN A 70 -9.41 12.92 30.44
C ASN A 70 -8.63 12.18 29.32
N ARG A 71 -8.72 12.65 28.07
CA ARG A 71 -8.10 12.02 26.87
C ARG A 71 -6.64 11.66 27.09
N GLU A 72 -5.88 12.60 27.67
CA GLU A 72 -4.46 12.41 27.98
C GLU A 72 -4.23 11.27 28.99
N SER A 73 -5.15 11.12 29.95
CA SER A 73 -5.09 10.02 30.90
C SER A 73 -5.43 8.68 30.25
N LEU A 74 -6.37 8.63 29.30
CA LEU A 74 -6.70 7.39 28.59
C LEU A 74 -5.53 6.97 27.70
N LYS A 75 -4.99 7.90 26.91
CA LYS A 75 -3.78 7.70 26.09
C LYS A 75 -2.63 7.16 26.92
N SER A 76 -2.30 7.81 28.04
CA SER A 76 -1.20 7.39 28.91
C SER A 76 -1.42 5.99 29.50
N ARG A 77 -2.66 5.65 29.88
CA ARG A 77 -3.01 4.32 30.40
C ARG A 77 -2.94 3.24 29.34
N LEU A 78 -3.43 3.50 28.13
CA LEU A 78 -3.33 2.56 27.00
C LEU A 78 -1.88 2.30 26.63
N CYS A 79 -1.09 3.34 26.42
CA CYS A 79 0.34 3.22 26.13
C CYS A 79 1.07 2.40 27.21
N TYR A 80 0.83 2.70 28.49
CA TYR A 80 1.41 1.93 29.58
C TYR A 80 0.93 0.47 29.58
N PHE A 81 -0.35 0.24 29.33
CA PHE A 81 -0.90 -1.11 29.33
C PHE A 81 -0.35 -1.97 28.18
N LEU A 82 0.02 -1.39 27.04
CA LEU A 82 0.75 -2.09 25.97
C LEU A 82 2.13 -2.58 26.46
N GLU A 83 2.83 -1.81 27.31
CA GLU A 83 4.10 -2.23 27.92
C GLU A 83 3.89 -3.36 28.93
N VAL A 84 2.82 -3.28 29.74
CA VAL A 84 2.41 -4.36 30.64
C VAL A 84 2.06 -5.63 29.86
N PHE A 85 1.36 -5.49 28.75
CA PHE A 85 1.01 -6.60 27.87
C PHE A 85 2.26 -7.37 27.44
N ASP A 86 3.22 -6.68 26.83
CA ASP A 86 4.47 -7.30 26.37
C ASP A 86 5.27 -7.94 27.53
N ALA A 87 5.26 -7.32 28.70
CA ALA A 87 5.98 -7.81 29.87
C ALA A 87 5.35 -9.06 30.50
N VAL A 88 4.03 -9.20 30.42
CA VAL A 88 3.27 -10.30 31.05
C VAL A 88 3.10 -11.48 30.08
N SER A 89 2.63 -11.23 28.86
CA SER A 89 2.40 -12.32 27.89
C SER A 89 3.71 -12.97 27.45
N GLY A 90 4.78 -12.15 27.29
CA GLY A 90 6.03 -12.57 26.66
C GLY A 90 5.87 -13.03 25.21
N GLN A 91 4.71 -12.78 24.59
CA GLN A 91 4.32 -13.22 23.26
C GLN A 91 3.96 -12.03 22.37
N TYR A 92 4.10 -12.23 21.07
CA TYR A 92 3.70 -11.28 20.05
C TYR A 92 2.17 -11.35 19.83
N LEU A 93 1.59 -10.24 19.39
CA LEU A 93 0.25 -10.19 18.82
C LEU A 93 0.33 -10.72 17.38
N GLU A 94 -0.39 -11.79 17.07
CA GLU A 94 -0.55 -12.25 15.70
C GLU A 94 -1.69 -11.46 15.06
N ILE A 95 -1.39 -10.78 13.95
CA ILE A 95 -2.36 -10.03 13.16
C ILE A 95 -2.50 -10.71 11.82
N SER A 96 -3.73 -11.00 11.43
CA SER A 96 -4.05 -11.47 10.08
C SER A 96 -5.08 -10.54 9.43
N GLY A 97 -4.79 -10.08 8.22
CA GLY A 97 -5.65 -9.18 7.45
C GLY A 97 -6.06 -9.80 6.13
N LYS A 98 -7.30 -9.54 5.70
CA LYS A 98 -7.80 -9.88 4.35
C LYS A 98 -8.69 -8.74 3.84
N HIS A 99 -8.59 -8.41 2.55
CA HIS A 99 -9.42 -7.32 2.00
C HIS A 99 -10.94 -7.60 2.02
N PHE A 100 -11.37 -8.86 2.00
CA PHE A 100 -12.80 -9.25 2.04
C PHE A 100 -13.30 -9.75 3.40
N ALA A 101 -12.45 -9.76 4.44
CA ALA A 101 -12.82 -10.25 5.76
C ALA A 101 -12.24 -9.36 6.86
N THR A 102 -12.94 -9.25 7.99
CA THR A 102 -12.44 -8.49 9.14
C THR A 102 -11.09 -9.04 9.59
N SER A 103 -10.12 -8.14 9.72
CA SER A 103 -8.78 -8.47 10.19
C SER A 103 -8.85 -8.99 11.63
N ARG A 104 -8.05 -10.00 11.95
CA ARG A 104 -8.12 -10.72 13.23
C ARG A 104 -6.82 -10.54 14.00
N PHE A 105 -6.98 -10.37 15.31
CA PHE A 105 -5.90 -10.38 16.29
C PHE A 105 -6.00 -11.66 17.12
N GLU A 106 -4.90 -12.38 17.28
CA GLU A 106 -4.76 -13.46 18.25
C GLU A 106 -3.78 -13.04 19.35
N TYR A 107 -4.22 -13.13 20.60
CA TYR A 107 -3.49 -12.63 21.77
C TYR A 107 -3.97 -13.26 23.07
N ASP A 108 -3.12 -13.25 24.09
CA ASP A 108 -3.41 -13.78 25.42
C ASP A 108 -4.29 -12.83 26.25
N ASP A 109 -5.09 -13.39 27.16
CA ASP A 109 -5.88 -12.62 28.14
C ASP A 109 -4.99 -12.15 29.30
N VAL A 110 -4.17 -11.14 29.02
CA VAL A 110 -3.26 -10.52 29.99
C VAL A 110 -4.02 -9.94 31.19
N CYS A 111 -5.27 -9.49 31.01
CA CYS A 111 -6.09 -9.01 32.12
C CYS A 111 -6.29 -10.11 33.17
N SER A 112 -6.76 -11.28 32.75
CA SER A 112 -6.92 -12.43 33.63
C SER A 112 -5.60 -12.89 34.25
N GLU A 113 -4.50 -12.86 33.48
CA GLU A 113 -3.17 -13.22 33.99
C GLU A 113 -2.71 -12.28 35.10
N VAL A 114 -2.73 -10.97 34.90
CA VAL A 114 -2.37 -9.97 35.92
C VAL A 114 -3.22 -10.12 37.18
N LEU A 115 -4.53 -10.34 37.02
CA LEU A 115 -5.43 -10.57 38.15
C LEU A 115 -5.12 -11.88 38.89
N SER A 116 -4.66 -12.91 38.17
CA SER A 116 -4.30 -14.20 38.75
C SER A 116 -2.95 -14.18 39.49
N MET A 117 -1.94 -13.50 38.92
CA MET A 117 -0.61 -13.35 39.53
C MET A 117 -0.66 -12.58 40.84
N SER A 118 -1.63 -11.68 40.98
CA SER A 118 -1.85 -10.86 42.19
C SER A 118 -2.76 -11.50 43.24
N ASN A 119 -3.13 -12.78 43.09
CA ASN A 119 -3.88 -13.50 44.12
C ASN A 119 -2.94 -14.03 45.21
N ASP A 120 -3.24 -13.72 46.47
CA ASP A 120 -2.49 -14.30 47.60
C ASP A 120 -2.98 -15.73 47.84
N VAL A 121 -2.19 -16.69 47.35
CA VAL A 121 -2.47 -18.13 47.42
C VAL A 121 -2.55 -18.64 48.86
N SER A 122 -2.03 -17.89 49.84
CA SER A 122 -2.10 -18.24 51.26
C SER A 122 -3.45 -17.93 51.92
N GLN A 123 -4.33 -17.18 51.25
CA GLN A 123 -5.64 -16.80 51.76
C GLN A 123 -6.73 -17.01 50.70
N SER A 124 -7.87 -17.62 51.05
CA SER A 124 -8.93 -17.99 50.09
C SER A 124 -9.60 -16.80 49.37
N LYS A 125 -9.29 -15.56 49.77
CA LYS A 125 -9.66 -14.29 49.13
C LYS A 125 -8.55 -13.23 49.23
N GLY A 126 -7.31 -13.66 49.45
CA GLY A 126 -6.20 -12.73 49.65
C GLY A 126 -5.79 -12.08 48.35
N TYR A 127 -5.29 -10.86 48.47
CA TYR A 127 -4.78 -10.07 47.37
C TYR A 127 -3.36 -9.64 47.71
N ASP A 128 -2.41 -9.99 46.86
CA ASP A 128 -1.05 -9.50 46.94
C ASP A 128 -0.97 -8.12 46.28
N ARG A 129 -1.03 -7.09 47.13
CA ARG A 129 -0.98 -5.70 46.70
C ARG A 129 0.37 -5.33 46.11
N ASP A 130 1.44 -5.90 46.64
CA ASP A 130 2.79 -5.53 46.22
C ASP A 130 3.07 -6.12 44.84
N GLU A 131 2.59 -7.32 44.56
CA GLU A 131 2.71 -7.96 43.25
C GLU A 131 1.89 -7.24 42.17
N TYR A 132 0.66 -6.81 42.47
CA TYR A 132 -0.11 -6.00 41.52
C TYR A 132 0.52 -4.63 41.27
N ASN A 133 0.96 -3.96 42.33
CA ASN A 133 1.64 -2.66 42.21
C ASN A 133 2.92 -2.80 41.39
N ARG A 134 3.68 -3.89 41.54
CA ARG A 134 4.89 -4.16 40.73
C ARG A 134 4.61 -4.13 39.22
N LEU A 135 3.44 -4.61 38.81
CA LEU A 135 3.04 -4.68 37.40
C LEU A 135 2.34 -3.41 36.88
N MET A 136 1.63 -2.70 37.75
CA MET A 136 0.67 -1.65 37.33
C MET A 136 1.00 -0.24 37.84
N GLN A 137 2.15 -0.07 38.51
CA GLN A 137 2.62 1.19 39.07
C GLN A 137 3.77 1.80 38.27
N VAL A 138 3.68 3.11 38.02
CA VAL A 138 4.75 3.94 37.45
C VAL A 138 4.99 5.13 38.38
N ASP A 139 6.23 5.40 38.73
CA ASP A 139 6.63 6.53 39.59
C ASP A 139 5.83 6.66 40.89
N GLY A 140 5.45 5.54 41.50
CA GLY A 140 4.67 5.51 42.72
C GLY A 140 3.15 5.64 42.52
N GLN A 141 2.65 5.80 41.30
CA GLN A 141 1.23 5.90 40.98
C GLN A 141 0.72 4.66 40.23
N VAL A 142 -0.37 4.07 40.71
CA VAL A 142 -1.06 2.96 40.01
C VAL A 142 -1.83 3.52 38.83
N MET A 143 -1.48 3.09 37.61
CA MET A 143 -2.04 3.62 36.37
C MET A 143 -3.46 3.12 36.13
N ILE A 144 -3.72 1.85 36.43
CA ILE A 144 -5.05 1.23 36.34
C ILE A 144 -5.28 0.45 37.64
N ALA A 145 -6.34 0.82 38.37
CA ALA A 145 -6.68 0.17 39.62
C ALA A 145 -7.19 -1.26 39.37
N ARG A 146 -6.86 -2.20 40.27
CA ARG A 146 -7.24 -3.62 40.12
C ARG A 146 -8.73 -3.85 39.88
N PHE A 147 -9.59 -3.14 40.60
CA PHE A 147 -11.04 -3.28 40.45
C PHE A 147 -11.58 -2.72 39.12
N ALA A 148 -10.80 -1.85 38.45
CA ALA A 148 -11.14 -1.25 37.17
C ALA A 148 -10.43 -1.95 36.00
N LEU A 149 -9.50 -2.87 36.25
CA LEU A 149 -8.68 -3.50 35.22
C LEU A 149 -9.53 -4.27 34.18
N GLN A 150 -10.49 -5.07 34.65
CA GLN A 150 -11.40 -5.80 33.76
C GLN A 150 -12.21 -4.85 32.86
N GLN A 151 -12.77 -3.79 33.45
CA GLN A 151 -13.52 -2.80 32.69
C GLN A 151 -12.64 -2.05 31.69
N PHE A 152 -11.41 -1.70 32.09
CA PHE A 152 -10.45 -1.06 31.20
C PHE A 152 -10.08 -1.97 30.02
N TRP A 153 -9.84 -3.25 30.29
CA TRP A 153 -9.59 -4.26 29.27
C TRP A 153 -10.76 -4.36 28.28
N ASP A 154 -11.96 -4.63 28.79
CA ASP A 154 -13.15 -4.89 27.98
C ASP A 154 -13.58 -3.68 27.14
N THR A 155 -13.33 -2.46 27.62
CA THR A 155 -13.79 -1.23 26.97
C THR A 155 -12.71 -0.55 26.14
N HIS A 156 -11.51 -0.36 26.69
CA HIS A 156 -10.49 0.48 26.07
C HIS A 156 -9.42 -0.33 25.33
N PHE A 157 -8.92 -1.41 25.93
CA PHE A 157 -7.94 -2.25 25.25
C PHE A 157 -8.59 -3.00 24.08
N ILE A 158 -9.70 -3.70 24.31
CA ILE A 158 -10.45 -4.35 23.23
C ILE A 158 -10.93 -3.31 22.21
N GLY A 159 -11.36 -2.13 22.66
CA GLY A 159 -11.74 -1.03 21.77
C GLY A 159 -10.61 -0.58 20.82
N LEU A 160 -9.38 -0.46 21.33
CA LEU A 160 -8.19 -0.18 20.53
C LEU A 160 -7.94 -1.31 19.51
N ILE A 161 -8.00 -2.57 19.93
CA ILE A 161 -7.79 -3.73 19.04
C ILE A 161 -8.84 -3.75 17.92
N THR A 162 -10.11 -3.53 18.25
CA THR A 162 -11.20 -3.44 17.27
C THR A 162 -10.97 -2.29 16.30
N PHE A 163 -10.61 -1.10 16.80
CA PHE A 163 -10.30 0.05 15.95
C PHE A 163 -9.17 -0.25 14.96
N VAL A 164 -8.08 -0.87 15.41
CA VAL A 164 -6.94 -1.23 14.55
C VAL A 164 -7.35 -2.30 13.54
N SER A 165 -8.11 -3.32 13.96
CA SER A 165 -8.65 -4.35 13.07
C SER A 165 -9.52 -3.76 11.94
N GLU A 166 -10.46 -2.88 12.27
CA GLU A 166 -11.34 -2.23 11.30
C GLU A 166 -10.55 -1.33 10.35
N SER A 167 -9.58 -0.59 10.91
CA SER A 167 -8.65 0.26 10.19
C SER A 167 -7.83 -0.51 9.14
N ILE A 168 -7.19 -1.62 9.54
CA ILE A 168 -6.45 -2.50 8.63
C ILE A 168 -7.39 -3.02 7.53
N THR A 169 -8.57 -3.51 7.90
CA THR A 169 -9.55 -4.06 6.95
C THR A 169 -9.95 -3.02 5.89
N SER A 170 -10.26 -1.79 6.33
CA SER A 170 -10.61 -0.67 5.44
C SER A 170 -9.46 -0.31 4.51
N SER A 171 -8.23 -0.26 5.02
CA SER A 171 -7.04 0.02 4.22
C SER A 171 -6.72 -1.06 3.19
N LEU A 172 -6.85 -2.34 3.56
CA LEU A 172 -6.69 -3.45 2.62
C LEU A 172 -7.76 -3.41 1.53
N TYR A 173 -9.01 -3.09 1.88
CA TYR A 173 -10.08 -2.94 0.89
C TYR A 173 -9.78 -1.83 -0.12
N LYS A 174 -9.34 -0.65 0.35
CA LYS A 174 -8.93 0.45 -0.54
C LYS A 174 -7.74 0.12 -1.43
N ALA A 175 -6.73 -0.57 -0.87
CA ALA A 175 -5.58 -1.01 -1.65
C ALA A 175 -6.03 -1.98 -2.77
N TYR A 176 -6.92 -2.92 -2.45
CA TYR A 176 -7.52 -3.82 -3.45
C TYR A 176 -8.33 -3.06 -4.52
N GLU A 177 -9.19 -2.11 -4.13
CA GLU A 177 -9.92 -1.26 -5.09
C GLU A 177 -8.96 -0.52 -6.02
N THR A 178 -7.87 0.02 -5.48
CA THR A 178 -6.84 0.71 -6.28
C THR A 178 -6.21 -0.21 -7.31
N PHE A 179 -5.80 -1.43 -6.93
CA PHE A 179 -5.27 -2.41 -7.90
C PHE A 179 -6.32 -2.76 -8.97
N SER A 180 -7.57 -2.96 -8.57
CA SER A 180 -8.67 -3.25 -9.49
C SER A 180 -8.91 -2.11 -10.48
N ASP A 181 -8.88 -0.86 -10.02
CA ASP A 181 -9.08 0.33 -10.83
C ASP A 181 -7.94 0.57 -11.82
N ILE A 182 -6.69 0.38 -11.38
CA ILE A 182 -5.49 0.43 -12.24
C ILE A 182 -5.68 -0.53 -13.41
N SER A 183 -5.96 -1.79 -13.12
CA SER A 183 -6.09 -2.78 -14.17
C SER A 183 -7.28 -2.53 -15.09
N LEU A 184 -8.41 -2.04 -14.56
CA LEU A 184 -9.54 -1.65 -15.39
C LEU A 184 -9.18 -0.50 -16.32
N ALA A 185 -8.42 0.48 -15.84
CA ALA A 185 -7.91 1.58 -16.66
C ALA A 185 -7.00 1.04 -17.77
N CYS A 186 -6.09 0.13 -17.45
CA CYS A 186 -5.18 -0.50 -18.41
C CYS A 186 -5.90 -1.32 -19.48
N TYR A 187 -6.90 -2.10 -19.09
CA TYR A 187 -7.76 -2.84 -20.00
C TYR A 187 -8.44 -1.89 -20.99
N LYS A 188 -9.06 -0.80 -20.51
CA LYS A 188 -9.71 0.21 -21.36
C LYS A 188 -8.72 0.91 -22.28
N LEU A 189 -7.55 1.27 -21.77
CA LEU A 189 -6.49 1.91 -22.55
C LEU A 189 -5.96 0.98 -23.65
N SER A 190 -5.91 -0.33 -23.41
CA SER A 190 -5.50 -1.32 -24.41
C SER A 190 -6.48 -1.48 -25.57
N GLU A 191 -7.73 -1.04 -25.41
CA GLU A 191 -8.69 -0.95 -26.52
C GLU A 191 -8.45 0.29 -27.42
N TYR A 192 -7.55 1.19 -27.03
CA TYR A 192 -7.24 2.38 -27.82
C TYR A 192 -6.55 2.02 -29.15
N SER A 193 -7.14 2.51 -30.23
CA SER A 193 -6.55 2.50 -31.57
C SER A 193 -6.82 3.82 -32.28
N TYR A 194 -5.81 4.34 -32.95
CA TYR A 194 -5.87 5.55 -33.77
C TYR A 194 -5.26 5.27 -35.13
N SER A 195 -5.95 5.69 -36.19
CA SER A 195 -5.46 5.57 -37.56
C SER A 195 -5.61 6.90 -38.31
N ARG A 196 -4.58 7.26 -39.09
CA ARG A 196 -4.57 8.47 -39.92
C ARG A 196 -3.78 8.26 -41.20
N SER A 197 -4.41 8.56 -42.33
CA SER A 197 -3.72 8.61 -43.63
C SER A 197 -2.65 9.70 -43.65
N ILE A 198 -1.45 9.32 -44.07
CA ILE A 198 -0.33 10.23 -44.32
C ILE A 198 -0.47 10.80 -45.73
N ASN A 199 -0.71 9.92 -46.70
CA ASN A 199 -1.00 10.24 -48.10
C ASN A 199 -1.91 9.14 -48.70
N SER A 200 -1.99 9.03 -50.03
CA SER A 200 -2.81 8.01 -50.71
C SER A 200 -2.30 6.58 -50.55
N GLU A 201 -1.02 6.41 -50.20
CA GLU A 201 -0.32 5.13 -50.18
C GLU A 201 0.02 4.67 -48.75
N LEU A 202 0.07 5.58 -47.77
CA LEU A 202 0.55 5.30 -46.42
C LEU A 202 -0.43 5.74 -45.34
N THR A 203 -0.59 4.91 -44.32
CA THR A 203 -1.40 5.16 -43.13
C THR A 203 -0.59 4.93 -41.86
N LEU A 204 -0.68 5.86 -40.91
CA LEU A 204 -0.13 5.70 -39.57
C LEU A 204 -1.19 5.11 -38.64
N ASN A 205 -0.86 4.01 -37.98
CA ASN A 205 -1.64 3.39 -36.91
C ASN A 205 -0.90 3.55 -35.58
N ILE A 206 -1.63 3.85 -34.52
CA ILE A 206 -1.14 3.92 -33.14
C ILE A 206 -2.07 3.05 -32.30
N SER A 207 -1.51 2.09 -31.58
CA SER A 207 -2.25 1.26 -30.61
C SER A 207 -1.53 1.27 -29.26
N LEU A 208 -2.30 1.03 -28.20
CA LEU A 208 -1.77 0.87 -26.86
C LEU A 208 -1.95 -0.57 -26.42
N LYS A 209 -0.99 -1.08 -25.65
CA LYS A 209 -1.05 -2.39 -24.99
C LYS A 209 -0.53 -2.24 -23.58
N GLU A 210 -0.97 -3.15 -22.71
CA GLU A 210 -0.45 -3.25 -21.36
C GLU A 210 1.08 -3.39 -21.39
N ASN A 211 1.74 -2.72 -20.45
CA ASN A 211 3.17 -2.87 -20.30
C ASN A 211 3.48 -4.16 -19.52
N ASP A 212 3.89 -5.19 -20.28
CA ASP A 212 4.40 -6.45 -19.72
C ASP A 212 5.77 -6.26 -19.03
N PHE A 213 6.48 -5.16 -19.33
CA PHE A 213 7.67 -4.78 -18.60
C PHE A 213 7.25 -4.03 -17.34
N CYS A 214 7.22 -4.72 -16.20
CA CYS A 214 7.09 -4.04 -14.92
C CYS A 214 8.30 -3.14 -14.71
N GLU A 215 8.13 -1.82 -14.86
CA GLU A 215 9.13 -0.85 -14.41
C GLU A 215 9.26 -0.98 -12.89
N ASP A 216 10.51 -1.08 -12.43
CA ASP A 216 10.82 -0.99 -11.01
C ASP A 216 10.66 0.47 -10.59
N LEU A 217 9.64 0.75 -9.79
CA LEU A 217 9.34 2.11 -9.34
C LEU A 217 10.19 2.53 -8.15
N SER A 218 11.12 1.70 -7.67
CA SER A 218 11.92 1.99 -6.46
C SER A 218 12.61 3.35 -6.53
N ASP A 219 13.18 3.74 -7.68
CA ASP A 219 13.80 5.06 -7.87
C ASP A 219 12.82 6.25 -7.71
N CYS A 220 11.51 6.01 -7.81
CA CYS A 220 10.47 7.03 -7.69
C CYS A 220 9.97 7.24 -6.25
N TYR A 221 10.15 6.26 -5.36
CA TYR A 221 9.62 6.33 -3.99
C TYR A 221 10.62 5.94 -2.90
N MET A 222 11.79 5.41 -3.24
CA MET A 222 12.86 5.13 -2.28
C MET A 222 13.79 6.33 -2.19
N GLU A 223 14.01 6.82 -0.97
CA GLU A 223 14.84 7.98 -0.69
C GLU A 223 16.04 7.57 0.18
N ASP A 224 17.23 8.00 -0.22
CA ASP A 224 18.45 7.78 0.54
C ASP A 224 18.60 8.81 1.66
N GLU A 225 18.60 8.34 2.91
CA GLU A 225 18.82 9.15 4.10
C GLU A 225 20.20 8.88 4.69
N ALA A 226 21.01 9.93 4.80
CA ALA A 226 22.29 9.88 5.50
C ALA A 226 22.09 10.01 7.01
N LEU A 227 22.40 8.94 7.75
CA LEU A 227 22.38 8.95 9.21
C LEU A 227 23.53 9.81 9.76
N PRO A 228 23.42 10.32 11.01
CA PRO A 228 24.51 11.05 11.67
C PRO A 228 25.84 10.28 11.77
N SER A 229 25.79 8.95 11.64
CA SER A 229 26.97 8.07 11.58
C SER A 229 27.70 8.08 10.23
N GLY A 230 27.16 8.76 9.21
CA GLY A 230 27.64 8.74 7.83
C GLY A 230 27.18 7.53 7.01
N ARG A 231 26.39 6.62 7.60
CA ARG A 231 25.76 5.50 6.88
C ARG A 231 24.54 6.00 6.11
N VAL A 232 24.40 5.59 4.86
CA VAL A 232 23.19 5.82 4.06
C VAL A 232 22.24 4.63 4.24
N ILE A 233 20.96 4.93 4.44
CA ILE A 233 19.86 3.96 4.44
C ILE A 233 18.82 4.40 3.42
N SER A 234 18.24 3.44 2.71
CA SER A 234 17.14 3.72 1.80
C SER A 234 15.81 3.58 2.55
N ARG A 235 14.92 4.57 2.43
CA ARG A 235 13.61 4.60 3.09
C ARG A 235 12.50 4.80 2.07
N ARG A 236 11.38 4.11 2.27
CA ARG A 236 10.17 4.30 1.47
C ARG A 236 9.52 5.64 1.82
N ASN A 237 9.31 6.48 0.82
CA ASN A 237 8.40 7.60 0.86
C ASN A 237 6.97 7.10 0.58
N ASN A 238 6.18 6.98 1.65
CA ASN A 238 4.81 6.48 1.58
C ASN A 238 3.91 7.37 0.72
N ASP A 239 4.05 8.69 0.80
CA ASP A 239 3.20 9.63 0.06
C ASP A 239 3.47 9.54 -1.45
N SER A 240 4.72 9.37 -1.85
CA SER A 240 5.11 9.21 -3.26
C SER A 240 4.52 7.96 -3.88
N ILE A 241 4.70 6.78 -3.25
CA ILE A 241 4.15 5.54 -3.80
C ILE A 241 2.61 5.53 -3.77
N ILE A 242 1.99 6.07 -2.73
CA ILE A 242 0.52 6.23 -2.69
C ILE A 242 0.05 7.12 -3.85
N SER A 243 0.70 8.27 -4.06
CA SER A 243 0.33 9.21 -5.13
C SER A 243 0.49 8.60 -6.53
N ILE A 244 1.50 7.77 -6.75
CA ILE A 244 1.71 7.06 -8.03
C ILE A 244 0.53 6.10 -8.28
N TYR A 245 0.22 5.22 -7.31
CA TYR A 245 -0.85 4.24 -7.45
C TYR A 245 -2.24 4.89 -7.57
N GLU A 246 -2.51 5.96 -6.81
CA GLU A 246 -3.75 6.72 -6.94
C GLU A 246 -3.86 7.41 -8.32
N SER A 247 -2.74 7.91 -8.86
CA SER A 247 -2.71 8.47 -10.22
C SER A 247 -3.04 7.41 -11.27
N TYR A 248 -2.45 6.22 -11.14
CA TYR A 248 -2.73 5.11 -12.03
C TYR A 248 -4.20 4.66 -11.92
N ALA A 249 -4.74 4.52 -10.69
CA ALA A 249 -6.15 4.18 -10.49
C ALA A 249 -7.11 5.22 -11.09
N ALA A 250 -6.70 6.50 -11.08
CA ALA A 250 -7.42 7.59 -11.75
C ALA A 250 -7.21 7.64 -13.28
N ALA A 251 -6.68 6.58 -13.90
CA ALA A 251 -6.36 6.51 -15.32
C ALA A 251 -5.40 7.61 -15.79
N SER A 252 -4.45 8.02 -14.96
CA SER A 252 -3.54 9.13 -15.22
C SER A 252 -2.07 8.74 -15.11
N TYR A 253 -1.27 9.11 -16.12
CA TYR A 253 0.15 8.77 -16.22
C TYR A 253 0.42 7.27 -16.08
N ILE A 254 -0.50 6.43 -16.58
CA ILE A 254 -0.29 4.98 -16.60
C ILE A 254 0.79 4.63 -17.63
N PRO A 255 1.80 3.84 -17.27
CA PRO A 255 2.77 3.32 -18.23
C PRO A 255 2.11 2.26 -19.12
N MET A 256 2.13 2.50 -20.43
CA MET A 256 1.60 1.60 -21.47
C MET A 256 2.67 1.41 -22.55
N ILE A 257 2.55 0.35 -23.34
CA ILE A 257 3.34 0.18 -24.56
C ILE A 257 2.56 0.79 -25.72
N ALA A 258 3.16 1.79 -26.39
CA ALA A 258 2.63 2.33 -27.63
C ALA A 258 3.31 1.67 -28.83
N SER A 259 2.51 1.02 -29.68
CA SER A 259 2.95 0.51 -30.98
C SER A 259 2.49 1.48 -32.07
N LEU A 260 3.44 2.04 -32.80
CA LEU A 260 3.22 2.90 -33.95
C LEU A 260 3.64 2.16 -35.21
N GLU A 261 2.73 2.00 -36.16
CA GLU A 261 2.96 1.27 -37.41
C GLU A 261 2.60 2.16 -38.59
N VAL A 262 3.50 2.28 -39.56
CA VAL A 262 3.17 2.85 -40.87
C VAL A 262 2.91 1.70 -41.82
N VAL A 263 1.69 1.63 -42.34
CA VAL A 263 1.25 0.60 -43.29
C VAL A 263 1.04 1.19 -44.67
N ASP A 264 1.26 0.37 -45.70
CA ASP A 264 1.00 0.75 -47.09
C ASP A 264 -0.47 0.52 -47.53
N GLU A 265 -0.75 0.75 -48.80
CA GLU A 265 -2.07 0.56 -49.41
C GLU A 265 -2.55 -0.90 -49.44
N TYR A 266 -1.62 -1.86 -49.28
CA TYR A 266 -1.90 -3.30 -49.19
C TYR A 266 -2.06 -3.77 -47.74
N GLY A 267 -1.78 -2.90 -46.77
CA GLY A 267 -1.82 -3.21 -45.34
C GLY A 267 -0.52 -3.82 -44.81
N GLU A 268 0.57 -3.79 -45.57
CA GLU A 268 1.87 -4.28 -45.14
C GLU A 268 2.58 -3.23 -44.28
N VAL A 269 3.21 -3.66 -43.18
CA VAL A 269 3.95 -2.77 -42.28
C VAL A 269 5.26 -2.36 -42.94
N VAL A 270 5.40 -1.07 -43.26
CA VAL A 270 6.59 -0.47 -43.87
C VAL A 270 7.64 -0.14 -42.81
N THR A 271 7.20 0.35 -41.64
CA THR A 271 8.04 0.58 -40.47
C THR A 271 7.19 0.58 -39.21
N ASP A 272 7.78 0.20 -38.10
CA ASP A 272 7.16 0.18 -36.79
C ASP A 272 8.08 0.74 -35.69
N LEU A 273 7.49 1.14 -34.57
CA LEU A 273 8.16 1.53 -33.33
C LEU A 273 7.32 1.08 -32.13
N CYS A 274 7.98 0.62 -31.08
CA CYS A 274 7.33 0.14 -29.87
C CYS A 274 8.06 0.65 -28.62
N HIS A 275 7.46 1.58 -27.89
CA HIS A 275 8.07 2.25 -26.73
C HIS A 275 7.13 2.25 -25.53
N THR A 276 7.71 2.22 -24.32
CA THR A 276 6.97 2.58 -23.09
C THR A 276 6.64 4.06 -23.12
N VAL A 277 5.39 4.39 -22.81
CA VAL A 277 4.85 5.75 -22.79
C VAL A 277 3.95 5.92 -21.59
N TYR A 278 3.83 7.15 -21.11
CA TYR A 278 2.81 7.48 -20.12
C TYR A 278 1.52 7.94 -20.82
N VAL A 279 0.39 7.46 -20.32
CA VAL A 279 -0.93 7.72 -20.88
C VAL A 279 -1.90 8.21 -19.81
N SER A 280 -2.73 9.19 -20.16
CA SER A 280 -3.84 9.64 -19.32
C SER A 280 -5.16 9.62 -20.08
N GLU A 281 -6.22 9.17 -19.41
CA GLU A 281 -7.60 9.40 -19.85
C GLU A 281 -8.04 10.82 -19.45
N LEU A 282 -8.51 11.58 -20.43
CA LEU A 282 -9.06 12.93 -20.25
C LEU A 282 -10.59 12.87 -20.23
N THR A 283 -11.20 13.95 -19.74
CA THR A 283 -12.65 14.13 -19.75
C THR A 283 -13.26 13.84 -21.13
N GLY A 284 -14.27 12.97 -21.13
CA GLY A 284 -14.97 12.49 -22.33
C GLY A 284 -14.32 11.27 -23.00
N GLY A 285 -13.48 10.50 -22.29
CA GLY A 285 -12.87 9.26 -22.80
C GLY A 285 -11.75 9.51 -23.82
N ARG A 286 -11.20 10.72 -23.86
CA ARG A 286 -10.13 11.06 -24.80
C ARG A 286 -8.80 10.62 -24.22
N ILE A 287 -7.97 9.96 -25.02
CA ILE A 287 -6.67 9.47 -24.57
C ILE A 287 -5.57 10.47 -24.91
N LYS A 288 -4.72 10.78 -23.92
CA LYS A 288 -3.50 11.57 -24.07
C LYS A 288 -2.29 10.66 -23.89
N ILE A 289 -1.50 10.51 -24.94
CA ILE A 289 -0.15 9.93 -24.87
C ILE A 289 0.81 11.10 -24.64
N HIS A 290 1.52 11.13 -23.51
CA HIS A 290 2.31 12.31 -23.11
C HIS A 290 3.49 12.57 -24.05
N ASP A 291 4.16 11.51 -24.52
CA ASP A 291 5.36 11.61 -25.38
C ASP A 291 5.04 11.45 -26.88
N ARG A 292 3.78 11.66 -27.27
CA ARG A 292 3.29 11.38 -28.63
C ARG A 292 4.11 12.02 -29.74
N ASN A 293 4.57 13.26 -29.56
CA ASN A 293 5.26 13.99 -30.62
C ASN A 293 6.64 13.40 -30.91
N ASP A 294 7.33 12.92 -29.87
CA ASP A 294 8.67 12.36 -30.00
C ASP A 294 8.59 11.00 -30.71
N LEU A 295 7.64 10.14 -30.32
CA LEU A 295 7.37 8.86 -30.98
C LEU A 295 7.03 9.02 -32.46
N VAL A 296 6.15 9.96 -32.77
CA VAL A 296 5.75 10.22 -34.15
C VAL A 296 6.94 10.72 -34.97
N SER A 297 7.76 11.61 -34.39
CA SER A 297 8.97 12.12 -35.06
C SER A 297 9.95 10.98 -35.35
N GLU A 298 10.18 10.09 -34.39
CA GLU A 298 11.08 8.95 -34.52
C GLU A 298 10.63 7.95 -35.61
N VAL A 299 9.34 7.59 -35.64
CA VAL A 299 8.78 6.71 -36.69
C VAL A 299 8.96 7.33 -38.08
N PHE A 300 8.73 8.63 -38.22
CA PHE A 300 8.91 9.30 -39.51
C PHE A 300 10.37 9.44 -39.92
N ASP A 301 11.29 9.59 -38.97
CA ASP A 301 12.72 9.60 -39.26
C ASP A 301 13.19 8.20 -39.69
N ASN A 302 12.68 7.12 -39.08
CA ASN A 302 12.90 5.75 -39.54
C ASN A 302 12.39 5.53 -40.97
N LEU A 303 11.17 5.98 -41.27
CA LEU A 303 10.59 5.91 -42.62
C LEU A 303 11.43 6.67 -43.66
N ARG A 304 11.97 7.85 -43.31
CA ARG A 304 12.85 8.64 -44.19
C ARG A 304 14.16 7.93 -44.45
N ASN A 305 14.77 7.36 -43.41
CA ASN A 305 16.04 6.64 -43.53
C ASN A 305 15.91 5.38 -44.40
N LEU A 306 14.78 4.67 -44.32
CA LEU A 306 14.45 3.55 -45.20
C LEU A 306 14.40 3.99 -46.67
N ASN A 307 13.70 5.09 -46.97
CA ASN A 307 13.61 5.62 -48.33
C ASN A 307 14.96 6.08 -48.89
N LEU A 308 15.84 6.62 -48.05
CA LEU A 308 17.20 7.01 -48.45
C LEU A 308 18.07 5.78 -48.77
N ALA A 309 17.98 4.71 -47.97
CA ALA A 309 18.70 3.45 -48.23
C ALA A 309 18.25 2.76 -49.53
N VAL A 310 16.96 2.86 -49.88
CA VAL A 310 16.43 2.38 -51.17
C VAL A 310 16.92 3.27 -52.32
N GLY A 311 17.01 4.59 -52.13
CA GLY A 311 17.55 5.52 -53.14
C GLY A 311 19.05 5.30 -53.45
N ASP A 312 19.85 4.95 -52.43
CA ASP A 312 21.28 4.68 -52.59
C ASP A 312 21.57 3.30 -53.22
N SER A 313 20.72 2.30 -52.97
CA SER A 313 20.86 0.97 -53.58
C SER A 313 20.46 0.95 -55.06
N VAL A 314 19.52 1.80 -55.49
CA VAL A 314 19.15 1.96 -56.91
C VAL A 314 20.21 2.76 -57.68
N SER A 315 20.90 3.70 -57.03
CA SER A 315 21.96 4.50 -57.66
C SER A 315 23.32 3.82 -57.73
N GLN A 316 23.57 2.75 -56.95
CA GLN A 316 24.75 1.87 -57.12
C GLN A 316 24.54 0.74 -58.13
N ALA A 317 23.30 0.50 -58.57
CA ALA A 317 22.94 -0.54 -59.55
C ALA A 317 22.74 0.00 -60.99
N ALA A 318 22.98 1.30 -61.21
CA ALA A 318 22.90 1.99 -62.50
C ALA A 318 24.29 2.34 -63.05
#